data_AF-A0A8T7JGG2-F1
#
_entry.id   AF-A0A8T7JGG2-F1
#
_cell.length_a   1.000
_cell.length_b   1.000
_cell.length_c   1.000
_cell.angle_alpha   90.00
_cell.angle_beta   90.00
_cell.angle_gamma   90.00
#
_symmetry.space_group_name_H-M   'P 1'
#
loop_
_entity.id
_entity.type
_entity.pdbx_description
1 polymer ?
#
loop_
_entity_poly.entity_id
_entity_poly.type
_entity_poly.pdbx_seq_one_letter_code
_entity_poly.pdbx_strand_id
1 'polypeptide(L)'
;MSKAQSLIEQFYLEEQERIAQESTFTPIDVSVSSADMAMINTISKRFNKDKNQLVREALSQAIVDMFSALEPVERKMLAKDADELANSIAAEIAEEQGLSTLEVTGVNWVAQDKQCIKDERKAEKEQQKQQEMLAQKILAEQEEAAEETADEMTNEAEEVTSVEETDSQDASTPFAEEEETSEEYTPSNNSIFA
;
A
#
# COMPACT_ATOMS: atom_id res chain seq x y z
N MET A 1 -44.69 -34.34 -0.85
CA MET A 1 -43.91 -34.24 -2.10
C MET A 1 -42.87 -35.36 -2.13
N SER A 2 -42.57 -35.89 -3.32
CA SER A 2 -41.48 -36.86 -3.51
C SER A 2 -40.13 -36.22 -3.18
N LYS A 3 -39.17 -36.99 -2.65
CA LYS A 3 -37.79 -36.52 -2.43
C LYS A 3 -37.16 -35.92 -3.70
N ALA A 4 -37.49 -36.47 -4.87
CA ALA A 4 -37.01 -35.94 -6.15
C ALA A 4 -37.65 -34.60 -6.53
N GLN A 5 -38.93 -34.38 -6.18
CA GLN A 5 -39.60 -33.09 -6.41
C GLN A 5 -39.02 -31.98 -5.54
N SER A 6 -38.75 -32.29 -4.26
CA SER A 6 -38.08 -31.36 -3.35
C SER A 6 -36.66 -31.02 -3.80
N LEU A 7 -35.94 -31.98 -4.40
CA LEU A 7 -34.58 -31.75 -4.91
C LEU A 7 -34.58 -30.83 -6.14
N ILE A 8 -35.54 -31.01 -7.05
CA ILE A 8 -35.69 -30.13 -8.22
C ILE A 8 -36.10 -28.72 -7.79
N GLU A 9 -36.99 -28.59 -6.80
CA GLU A 9 -37.37 -27.30 -6.24
C GLU A 9 -36.17 -26.59 -5.59
N GLN A 10 -35.32 -27.33 -4.87
CA GLN A 10 -34.05 -26.80 -4.36
C GLN A 10 -33.13 -26.31 -5.49
N PHE A 11 -33.00 -27.05 -6.59
CA PHE A 11 -32.20 -26.59 -7.73
C PHE A 11 -32.75 -25.33 -8.39
N TYR A 12 -34.08 -25.14 -8.45
CA TYR A 12 -34.65 -23.88 -8.93
C TYR A 12 -34.34 -22.70 -8.01
N LEU A 13 -34.33 -22.92 -6.69
CA LEU A 13 -33.96 -21.89 -5.72
C LEU A 13 -32.46 -21.56 -5.82
N GLU A 14 -31.59 -22.56 -5.91
CA GLU A 14 -30.14 -22.38 -6.08
C GLU A 14 -29.81 -21.68 -7.40
N GLU A 15 -30.52 -22.00 -8.49
CA GLU A 15 -30.38 -21.34 -9.78
C GLU A 15 -30.81 -19.86 -9.72
N GLN A 16 -31.95 -19.57 -9.08
CA GLN A 16 -32.41 -18.19 -8.87
C GLN A 16 -31.43 -17.39 -8.02
N GLU A 17 -30.89 -18.02 -6.96
CA GLU A 17 -29.89 -17.39 -6.10
C GLU A 17 -28.60 -17.09 -6.89
N ARG A 18 -28.13 -18.02 -7.72
CA ARG A 18 -26.95 -17.80 -8.56
C ARG A 18 -27.17 -16.64 -9.54
N ILE A 19 -28.33 -16.59 -10.21
CA ILE A 19 -28.67 -15.51 -11.14
C ILE A 19 -28.74 -14.17 -10.40
N ALA A 20 -29.36 -14.12 -9.22
CA ALA A 20 -29.42 -12.91 -8.41
C ALA A 20 -28.04 -12.46 -7.91
N GLN A 21 -27.14 -13.40 -7.60
CA GLN A 21 -25.75 -13.08 -7.26
C GLN A 21 -24.97 -12.60 -8.47
N GLU A 22 -25.17 -13.19 -9.64
CA GLU A 22 -24.52 -12.75 -10.89
C GLU A 22 -25.03 -11.38 -11.34
N SER A 23 -26.29 -11.05 -11.05
CA SER A 23 -26.92 -9.78 -11.42
C SER A 23 -26.39 -8.58 -10.62
N THR A 24 -25.67 -8.80 -9.51
CA THR A 24 -25.02 -7.71 -8.78
C THR A 24 -23.71 -7.25 -9.40
N PHE A 25 -23.20 -7.98 -10.41
CA PHE A 25 -21.95 -7.66 -11.08
C PHE A 25 -22.17 -7.03 -12.44
N THR A 26 -21.44 -5.96 -12.73
CA THR A 26 -21.36 -5.38 -14.07
C THR A 26 -20.33 -6.16 -14.91
N PRO A 27 -20.68 -6.63 -16.12
CA PRO A 27 -19.73 -7.32 -16.99
C PRO A 27 -18.65 -6.35 -17.48
N ILE A 28 -17.40 -6.82 -17.54
CA ILE A 28 -16.26 -6.08 -18.08
C ILE A 28 -15.58 -6.95 -19.13
N ASP A 29 -15.48 -6.44 -20.36
CA ASP A 29 -14.74 -7.10 -21.45
C ASP A 29 -13.28 -6.62 -21.47
N VAL A 30 -12.35 -7.57 -21.31
CA VAL A 30 -10.90 -7.29 -21.25
C VAL A 30 -10.14 -8.11 -22.29
N SER A 31 -9.25 -7.45 -23.03
CA SER A 31 -8.27 -8.12 -23.89
C SER A 31 -6.98 -8.39 -23.11
N VAL A 32 -6.50 -9.64 -23.11
CA VAL A 32 -5.24 -10.04 -22.46
C VAL A 32 -4.26 -10.62 -23.47
N SER A 33 -2.97 -10.57 -23.15
CA SER A 33 -1.93 -11.15 -24.02
C SER A 33 -2.07 -12.68 -24.10
N SER A 34 -1.52 -13.28 -25.16
CA SER A 34 -1.52 -14.74 -25.30
C SER A 34 -0.74 -15.43 -24.18
N ALA A 35 0.31 -14.79 -23.65
CA ALA A 35 1.10 -15.30 -22.53
C ALA A 35 0.28 -15.33 -21.23
N ASP A 36 -0.42 -14.24 -20.92
CA ASP A 36 -1.26 -14.15 -19.72
C ASP A 36 -2.43 -15.12 -19.81
N MET A 37 -3.05 -15.24 -20.99
CA MET A 37 -4.12 -16.21 -21.21
C MET A 37 -3.64 -17.66 -21.03
N ALA A 38 -2.40 -17.96 -21.42
CA ALA A 38 -1.81 -19.28 -21.16
C ALA A 38 -1.64 -19.54 -19.65
N MET A 39 -1.23 -18.54 -18.88
CA MET A 39 -1.14 -18.63 -17.43
C MET A 39 -2.51 -18.82 -16.78
N ILE A 40 -3.51 -18.01 -17.16
CA ILE A 40 -4.91 -18.12 -16.68
C ILE A 40 -5.44 -19.53 -16.95
N ASN A 41 -5.26 -20.04 -18.17
CA ASN A 41 -5.69 -21.40 -18.53
C ASN A 41 -4.98 -22.48 -17.69
N THR A 42 -3.70 -22.30 -17.38
CA THR A 42 -2.92 -23.26 -16.61
C THR A 42 -3.37 -23.29 -15.15
N ILE A 43 -3.58 -22.11 -14.54
CA ILE A 43 -4.08 -21.99 -13.16
C ILE A 43 -5.51 -22.53 -13.06
N SER A 44 -6.40 -22.14 -13.97
CA SER A 44 -7.78 -22.62 -14.03
C SER A 44 -7.85 -24.15 -14.09
N LYS A 45 -7.03 -24.79 -14.95
CA LYS A 45 -6.95 -26.25 -15.04
C LYS A 45 -6.41 -26.90 -13.77
N ARG A 46 -5.37 -26.31 -13.16
CA ARG A 46 -4.74 -26.87 -11.94
C ARG A 46 -5.69 -26.90 -10.76
N PHE A 47 -6.51 -25.86 -10.60
CA PHE A 47 -7.41 -25.71 -9.44
C PHE A 47 -8.87 -26.02 -9.77
N ASN A 48 -9.18 -26.48 -10.98
CA ASN A 48 -10.54 -26.72 -11.47
C ASN A 48 -11.49 -25.54 -11.21
N LYS A 49 -11.02 -24.33 -11.55
CA LYS A 49 -11.72 -23.07 -11.31
C LYS A 49 -12.14 -22.42 -12.60
N ASP A 50 -13.34 -21.84 -12.64
CA ASP A 50 -13.79 -21.05 -13.79
C ASP A 50 -12.86 -19.86 -14.06
N LYS A 51 -12.62 -19.56 -15.34
CA LYS A 51 -11.68 -18.51 -15.75
C LYS A 51 -12.21 -17.12 -15.38
N ASN A 52 -13.49 -16.87 -15.58
CA ASN A 52 -14.09 -15.57 -15.26
C ASN A 52 -14.08 -15.35 -13.74
N GLN A 53 -14.39 -16.40 -12.97
CA GLN A 53 -14.27 -16.35 -11.51
C GLN A 53 -12.82 -16.09 -11.06
N LEU A 54 -11.84 -16.80 -11.63
CA LEU A 54 -10.42 -16.60 -11.32
C LEU A 54 -9.97 -15.16 -11.62
N VAL A 55 -10.31 -14.65 -12.81
CA VAL A 55 -9.93 -13.29 -13.23
C VAL A 55 -10.61 -12.25 -12.36
N ARG A 56 -11.90 -12.40 -12.04
CA ARG A 56 -12.63 -11.49 -11.17
C ARG A 56 -12.01 -11.39 -9.78
N GLU A 57 -11.67 -12.52 -9.17
CA GLU A 57 -11.02 -12.53 -7.85
C GLU A 57 -9.61 -11.95 -7.88
N ALA A 58 -8.81 -12.30 -8.89
CA ALA A 58 -7.46 -11.77 -9.06
C ALA A 58 -7.50 -10.25 -9.30
N LEU A 59 -8.43 -9.77 -10.11
CA LEU A 59 -8.64 -8.35 -10.37
C LEU A 59 -9.09 -7.61 -9.10
N SER A 60 -10.04 -8.18 -8.34
CA SER A 60 -10.49 -7.59 -7.08
C SER A 60 -9.34 -7.41 -6.09
N GLN A 61 -8.48 -8.42 -5.94
CA GLN A 61 -7.30 -8.30 -5.08
C GLN A 61 -6.30 -7.28 -5.62
N ALA A 62 -6.04 -7.28 -6.92
CA ALA A 62 -5.13 -6.32 -7.54
C ALA A 62 -5.59 -4.87 -7.33
N ILE A 63 -6.90 -4.59 -7.41
CA ILE A 63 -7.45 -3.25 -7.12
C ILE A 63 -7.20 -2.87 -5.65
N VAL A 64 -7.37 -3.79 -4.71
CA VAL A 64 -7.07 -3.55 -3.29
C VAL A 64 -5.58 -3.25 -3.08
N ASP A 65 -4.70 -4.01 -3.73
CA ASP A 65 -3.25 -3.82 -3.63
C ASP A 65 -2.84 -2.46 -4.24
N MET A 66 -3.38 -2.11 -5.41
CA MET A 66 -3.17 -0.81 -6.04
C MET A 66 -3.66 0.34 -5.16
N PHE A 67 -4.85 0.20 -4.57
CA PHE A 67 -5.40 1.19 -3.65
C PHE A 67 -4.53 1.37 -2.39
N SER A 68 -4.00 0.27 -1.86
CA SER A 68 -3.13 0.29 -0.69
C SER A 68 -1.77 0.93 -0.95
N ALA A 69 -1.34 1.00 -2.21
CA ALA A 69 -0.08 1.63 -2.62
C ALA A 69 -0.18 3.16 -2.83
N LEU A 70 -1.38 3.74 -2.82
CA LEU A 70 -1.60 5.18 -3.00
C LEU A 70 -1.15 5.99 -1.79
N GLU A 71 -0.88 7.29 -1.95
CA GLU A 71 -0.59 8.15 -0.79
C GLU A 71 -1.81 8.32 0.13
N PRO A 72 -1.63 8.50 1.45
CA PRO A 72 -2.76 8.56 2.39
C PRO A 72 -3.81 9.64 2.07
N VAL A 73 -3.38 10.79 1.56
CA VAL A 73 -4.29 11.90 1.20
C VAL A 73 -5.16 11.52 0.00
N GLU A 74 -4.53 10.98 -1.05
CA GLU A 74 -5.23 10.55 -2.27
C GLU A 74 -6.16 9.37 -1.99
N ARG A 75 -5.68 8.39 -1.23
CA ARG A 75 -6.43 7.20 -0.84
C ARG A 75 -7.72 7.53 -0.11
N LYS A 76 -7.66 8.45 0.86
CA LYS A 76 -8.84 8.92 1.59
C LYS A 76 -9.87 9.60 0.70
N MET A 77 -9.43 10.38 -0.28
CA MET A 77 -10.32 11.05 -1.25
C MET A 77 -10.98 10.00 -2.15
N LEU A 78 -10.16 9.17 -2.80
CA LEU A 78 -10.63 8.11 -3.71
C LEU A 78 -11.54 7.10 -3.02
N ALA A 79 -11.31 6.79 -1.74
CA ALA A 79 -12.16 5.89 -0.98
C ALA A 79 -13.60 6.38 -0.87
N LYS A 80 -13.79 7.68 -0.62
CA LYS A 80 -15.12 8.27 -0.51
C LYS A 80 -15.80 8.31 -1.86
N ASP A 81 -15.09 8.79 -2.87
CA ASP A 81 -15.61 8.89 -4.23
C ASP A 81 -16.00 7.51 -4.77
N ALA A 82 -15.20 6.47 -4.51
CA ALA A 82 -15.48 5.10 -4.90
C ALA A 82 -16.71 4.53 -4.17
N ASP A 83 -16.86 4.75 -2.87
CA ASP A 83 -18.04 4.30 -2.12
C ASP A 83 -19.32 5.04 -2.60
N GLU A 84 -19.23 6.33 -2.92
CA GLU A 84 -20.35 7.10 -3.50
C GLU A 84 -20.73 6.59 -4.89
N LEU A 85 -19.75 6.35 -5.76
CA LEU A 85 -19.96 5.79 -7.09
C LEU A 85 -20.51 4.36 -7.04
N ALA A 86 -20.05 3.53 -6.10
CA ALA A 86 -20.56 2.17 -5.93
C ALA A 86 -22.06 2.16 -5.58
N ASN A 87 -22.51 3.11 -4.75
CA ASN A 87 -23.94 3.28 -4.48
C ASN A 87 -24.73 3.71 -5.73
N SER A 88 -24.15 4.60 -6.54
CA SER A 88 -24.77 5.03 -7.81
C SER A 88 -24.90 3.86 -8.80
N ILE A 89 -23.85 3.05 -8.94
CA ILE A 89 -23.85 1.87 -9.83
C ILE A 89 -24.87 0.84 -9.32
N ALA A 90 -24.91 0.56 -8.02
CA ALA A 90 -25.90 -0.37 -7.47
C ALA A 90 -27.34 0.12 -7.68
N ALA A 91 -27.58 1.43 -7.62
CA ALA A 91 -28.89 2.01 -7.92
C ALA A 91 -29.27 1.85 -9.41
N GLU A 92 -28.32 2.06 -10.32
CA GLU A 92 -28.51 1.85 -11.76
C GLU A 92 -28.82 0.38 -12.08
N ILE A 93 -28.05 -0.55 -11.50
CA ILE A 93 -28.30 -1.99 -11.64
C ILE A 93 -29.68 -2.37 -11.07
N ALA A 94 -30.08 -1.80 -9.93
CA ALA A 94 -31.41 -2.02 -9.36
C ALA A 94 -32.51 -1.57 -10.31
N GLU A 95 -32.38 -0.40 -10.92
CA GLU A 95 -33.33 0.14 -11.89
C GLU A 95 -33.44 -0.75 -13.14
N GLU A 96 -32.32 -1.18 -13.72
CA GLU A 96 -32.28 -2.09 -14.87
C GLU A 96 -32.98 -3.44 -14.58
N GLN A 97 -32.91 -3.89 -13.33
CA GLN A 97 -33.51 -5.15 -12.88
C GLN A 97 -34.96 -4.98 -12.37
N GLY A 98 -35.48 -3.76 -12.33
CA GLY A 98 -36.80 -3.47 -11.76
C GLY A 98 -36.89 -3.67 -10.24
N LEU A 99 -35.75 -3.61 -9.55
CA LEU A 99 -35.63 -3.68 -8.09
C LEU A 99 -35.68 -2.26 -7.50
N SER A 100 -36.21 -2.12 -6.28
CA SER A 100 -36.25 -0.82 -5.59
C SER A 100 -34.88 -0.38 -5.06
N THR A 101 -34.06 -1.35 -4.66
CA THR A 101 -32.75 -1.14 -4.04
C THR A 101 -31.90 -2.39 -4.27
N LEU A 102 -30.61 -2.19 -4.52
CA LEU A 102 -29.62 -3.26 -4.52
C LEU A 102 -28.58 -2.95 -3.44
N GLU A 103 -28.17 -3.98 -2.69
CA GLU A 103 -27.09 -3.84 -1.72
C GLU A 103 -25.75 -3.74 -2.43
N VAL A 104 -24.93 -2.73 -2.07
CA VAL A 104 -23.55 -2.65 -2.54
C VAL A 104 -22.76 -3.79 -1.90
N THR A 105 -22.42 -4.79 -2.71
CA THR A 105 -21.60 -5.92 -2.27
C THR A 105 -20.12 -5.66 -2.56
N GLY A 106 -19.23 -6.17 -1.70
CA GLY A 106 -17.78 -6.10 -1.90
C GLY A 106 -17.04 -5.26 -0.84
N VAL A 107 -15.92 -4.65 -1.26
CA VAL A 107 -15.04 -3.88 -0.37
C VAL A 107 -15.65 -2.50 -0.10
N ASN A 108 -15.78 -2.13 1.18
CA ASN A 108 -16.02 -0.74 1.56
C ASN A 108 -14.68 0.00 1.59
N TRP A 109 -14.49 0.96 0.69
CA TRP A 109 -13.20 1.59 0.48
C TRP A 109 -12.80 2.49 1.64
N VAL A 110 -13.75 3.16 2.29
CA VAL A 110 -13.47 3.96 3.49
C VAL A 110 -13.01 3.08 4.67
N ALA A 111 -13.54 1.86 4.80
CA ALA A 111 -13.08 0.89 5.79
C ALA A 111 -11.68 0.35 5.41
N GLN A 112 -11.43 0.12 4.13
CA GLN A 112 -10.13 -0.33 3.63
C GLN A 112 -9.04 0.73 3.87
N ASP A 113 -9.33 2.01 3.66
CA ASP A 113 -8.42 3.13 4.00
C ASP A 113 -8.05 3.11 5.49
N LYS A 114 -9.03 2.95 6.38
CA LYS A 114 -8.77 2.83 7.83
C LYS A 114 -7.90 1.62 8.17
N GLN A 115 -8.06 0.51 7.44
CA GLN A 115 -7.24 -0.67 7.64
C GLN A 115 -5.81 -0.41 7.20
N CYS A 116 -5.62 0.21 6.04
CA CYS A 116 -4.30 0.60 5.56
C CYS A 116 -3.55 1.51 6.54
N ILE A 117 -4.21 2.53 7.10
CA ILE A 117 -3.61 3.43 8.10
C ILE A 117 -3.15 2.66 9.34
N LYS A 118 -3.88 1.62 9.74
CA LYS A 118 -3.45 0.77 10.87
C LYS A 118 -2.23 -0.06 10.51
N ASP A 119 -2.20 -0.61 9.31
CA ASP A 119 -1.11 -1.46 8.84
C ASP A 119 0.18 -0.64 8.63
N GLU A 120 0.08 0.59 8.10
CA GLU A 120 1.18 1.55 8.01
C GLU A 120 1.73 1.91 9.39
N ARG A 121 0.87 2.28 10.35
CA ARG A 121 1.30 2.55 11.73
C ARG A 121 1.93 1.36 12.42
N LYS A 122 1.50 0.14 12.07
CA LYS A 122 2.10 -1.09 12.61
C LYS A 122 3.47 -1.32 11.99
N ALA A 123 3.61 -1.12 10.68
CA ALA A 123 4.88 -1.22 9.97
C ALA A 123 5.90 -0.18 10.46
N GLU A 124 5.48 1.07 10.65
CA GLU A 124 6.34 2.13 11.21
C GLU A 124 6.85 1.76 12.62
N LYS A 125 5.97 1.26 13.49
CA LYS A 125 6.36 0.81 14.84
C LYS A 125 7.30 -0.38 14.81
N GLU A 126 7.11 -1.31 13.87
CA GLU A 126 7.98 -2.46 13.72
C GLU A 126 9.35 -2.06 13.18
N GLN A 127 9.40 -1.14 12.20
CA GLN A 127 10.65 -0.57 11.70
C GLN A 127 11.40 0.20 12.78
N GLN A 128 10.71 1.00 13.60
CA GLN A 128 11.32 1.69 14.74
C GLN A 128 11.93 0.70 15.73
N LYS A 129 11.20 -0.35 16.10
CA LYS A 129 11.73 -1.41 16.99
C LYS A 129 12.93 -2.15 16.39
N GLN A 130 12.91 -2.41 15.08
CA GLN A 130 14.05 -3.05 14.41
C GLN A 130 15.27 -2.12 14.39
N GLN A 131 15.07 -0.83 14.13
CA GLN A 131 16.15 0.16 14.20
C GLN A 131 16.72 0.31 15.61
N GLU A 132 15.88 0.33 16.64
CA GLU A 132 16.31 0.36 18.04
C GLU A 132 17.08 -0.90 18.43
N MET A 133 16.62 -2.08 18.00
CA MET A 133 17.31 -3.35 18.26
C MET A 133 18.67 -3.42 17.55
N LEU A 134 18.75 -2.94 16.31
CA LEU A 134 20.01 -2.85 15.57
C LEU A 134 20.97 -1.85 16.24
N ALA A 135 20.48 -0.69 16.68
CA ALA A 135 21.28 0.29 17.39
C ALA A 135 21.83 -0.26 18.72
N GLN A 136 21.01 -0.97 19.51
CA GLN A 136 21.47 -1.61 20.74
C GLN A 136 22.51 -2.69 20.47
N LYS A 137 22.36 -3.47 19.40
CA LYS A 137 23.33 -4.50 19.02
C LYS A 137 24.68 -3.89 18.60
N ILE A 138 24.66 -2.80 17.83
CA ILE A 138 25.87 -2.08 17.42
C ILE A 138 26.56 -1.47 18.64
N LEU A 139 25.81 -0.92 19.61
CA LEU A 139 26.37 -0.37 20.84
C LEU A 139 27.05 -1.46 21.69
N ALA A 140 26.39 -2.61 21.86
CA ALA A 140 26.93 -3.74 22.61
C ALA A 140 28.20 -4.30 21.96
N GLU A 141 28.25 -4.40 20.63
CA GLU A 141 29.44 -4.87 19.90
C GLU A 141 30.62 -3.88 19.99
N GLN A 142 30.33 -2.57 20.07
CA GLN A 142 31.36 -1.55 20.33
C GLN A 142 31.87 -1.57 21.78
N GLU A 143 31.00 -1.84 22.76
CA GLU A 143 31.39 -2.00 24.17
C GLU A 143 32.22 -3.27 24.37
N GLU A 144 31.85 -4.40 23.75
CA GLU A 144 32.65 -5.63 23.77
C GLU A 144 34.01 -5.46 23.06
N ALA A 145 34.05 -4.76 21.93
CA ALA A 145 35.32 -4.45 21.24
C ALA A 145 36.21 -3.49 22.07
N ALA A 146 35.62 -2.58 22.84
CA ALA A 146 36.36 -1.70 23.75
C ALA A 146 36.91 -2.46 24.96
N GLU A 147 36.16 -3.43 25.51
CA GLU A 147 36.64 -4.32 26.59
C GLU A 147 37.76 -5.26 26.09
N GLU A 148 37.69 -5.79 24.87
CA GLU A 148 38.78 -6.61 24.29
C GLU A 148 40.06 -5.79 24.07
N THR A 149 39.97 -4.51 23.72
CA THR A 149 41.16 -3.62 23.64
C THR A 149 41.70 -3.17 25.00
N ALA A 150 40.91 -3.27 26.08
CA ALA A 150 41.35 -2.90 27.42
C ALA A 150 42.13 -4.04 28.12
N ASP A 151 41.86 -5.30 27.77
CA ASP A 151 42.57 -6.46 28.34
C ASP A 151 43.97 -6.69 27.71
N GLU A 152 44.22 -6.14 26.51
CA GLU A 152 45.56 -6.15 25.87
C GLU A 152 46.51 -5.04 26.38
N MET A 153 46.04 -4.09 27.21
CA MET A 153 46.83 -2.96 27.72
C MET A 153 47.34 -3.12 29.18
N THR A 154 47.37 -4.34 29.73
CA THR A 154 47.91 -4.60 31.09
C THR A 154 49.29 -5.29 31.13
N ASN A 155 50.04 -5.30 30.03
CA ASN A 155 51.45 -5.65 30.03
C ASN A 155 52.24 -4.72 29.10
N GLU A 156 52.56 -3.53 29.60
CA GLU A 156 53.86 -2.84 29.42
C GLU A 156 53.76 -1.44 30.02
N ALA A 157 54.11 -1.35 31.30
CA ALA A 157 54.46 -0.10 31.95
C ALA A 157 55.98 -0.02 32.09
N GLU A 158 56.51 1.20 31.91
CA GLU A 158 57.92 1.65 31.89
C GLU A 158 58.54 1.60 30.47
N GLU A 159 58.95 2.72 29.83
CA GLU A 159 59.80 3.79 30.35
C GLU A 159 59.78 5.07 29.45
N VAL A 160 59.28 6.19 30.01
CA VAL A 160 59.89 7.55 30.11
C VAL A 160 60.20 8.45 28.87
N THR A 161 59.69 9.70 28.97
CA THR A 161 60.15 11.02 28.41
C THR A 161 60.04 11.27 26.90
N SER A 162 59.71 12.46 26.36
CA SER A 162 59.96 13.84 26.79
C SER A 162 58.94 14.82 26.17
N VAL A 163 58.61 15.83 26.98
CA VAL A 163 57.92 17.10 26.72
C VAL A 163 58.46 17.86 25.49
N GLU A 164 57.57 18.44 24.68
CA GLU A 164 57.72 19.84 24.25
C GLU A 164 56.35 20.45 23.88
N GLU A 165 55.89 21.35 24.75
CA GLU A 165 54.83 22.32 24.47
C GLU A 165 55.37 23.37 23.49
N THR A 166 54.56 23.80 22.52
CA THR A 166 54.60 25.22 22.13
C THR A 166 53.22 25.72 21.74
N ASP A 167 52.90 26.80 22.43
CA ASP A 167 51.68 27.59 22.57
C ASP A 167 51.37 28.49 21.36
N SER A 168 50.13 28.98 21.34
CA SER A 168 49.54 30.16 20.65
C SER A 168 48.31 29.79 19.82
N GLN A 169 47.06 30.02 20.28
CA GLN A 169 46.32 31.31 20.33
C GLN A 169 46.36 32.04 18.97
N ASP A 170 45.27 32.55 18.38
CA ASP A 170 44.10 33.19 18.96
C ASP A 170 43.01 33.40 17.87
N ALA A 171 41.77 33.55 18.35
CA ALA A 171 40.70 34.47 17.93
C ALA A 171 40.03 34.46 16.53
N SER A 172 38.70 34.25 16.60
CA SER A 172 37.63 35.15 16.10
C SER A 172 36.94 34.89 14.74
N THR A 173 35.71 34.36 14.86
CA THR A 173 34.45 34.65 14.13
C THR A 173 34.14 36.17 13.98
N PRO A 174 33.05 36.67 13.32
CA PRO A 174 31.97 36.08 12.46
C PRO A 174 31.63 36.94 11.18
N PHE A 175 30.45 36.70 10.55
CA PHE A 175 29.66 37.61 9.68
C PHE A 175 30.03 37.61 8.16
N ALA A 176 29.14 37.64 7.16
CA ALA A 176 27.68 37.79 7.03
C ALA A 176 27.21 37.33 5.61
N GLU A 177 25.89 37.19 5.48
CA GLU A 177 25.05 36.92 4.30
C GLU A 177 25.14 37.95 3.16
N GLU A 178 24.85 37.51 1.93
CA GLU A 178 24.20 38.25 0.82
C GLU A 178 23.64 37.16 -0.15
N GLU A 179 22.37 36.74 -0.06
CA GLU A 179 21.18 37.26 -0.78
C GLU A 179 21.40 37.57 -2.27
N GLU A 180 20.97 36.66 -3.15
CA GLU A 180 20.78 36.92 -4.58
C GLU A 180 19.31 36.75 -5.02
N THR A 181 18.80 37.83 -5.61
CA THR A 181 17.93 37.90 -6.82
C THR A 181 16.39 37.83 -6.72
N SER A 182 15.84 39.05 -6.59
CA SER A 182 14.94 39.76 -7.54
C SER A 182 13.56 39.20 -7.92
N GLU A 183 12.53 39.96 -7.52
CA GLU A 183 11.22 40.11 -8.15
C GLU A 183 11.32 40.92 -9.47
N GLU A 184 10.46 40.65 -10.47
CA GLU A 184 9.30 41.51 -10.84
C GLU A 184 8.70 41.19 -12.25
N TYR A 185 7.39 40.88 -12.23
CA TYR A 185 6.29 41.09 -13.20
C TYR A 185 6.29 40.66 -14.70
N THR A 186 5.20 39.94 -15.02
CA THR A 186 4.49 39.62 -16.30
C THR A 186 4.00 40.87 -17.08
N PRO A 187 3.30 40.84 -18.26
CA PRO A 187 2.64 39.70 -18.95
C PRO A 187 2.70 39.71 -20.51
N SER A 188 2.34 38.59 -21.17
CA SER A 188 1.78 38.66 -22.53
C SER A 188 0.75 37.57 -22.81
N ASN A 189 -0.48 38.02 -23.04
CA ASN A 189 -1.55 37.32 -23.71
C ASN A 189 -1.07 36.55 -24.96
N ASN A 190 -1.52 35.30 -25.11
CA ASN A 190 -2.23 34.97 -26.35
C ASN A 190 -3.24 33.84 -26.16
N SER A 191 -4.44 34.19 -26.57
CA SER A 191 -5.67 33.40 -26.55
C SER A 191 -5.71 32.38 -27.67
N ILE A 192 -6.29 31.23 -27.30
CA ILE A 192 -7.21 30.34 -28.01
C ILE A 192 -7.75 30.83 -29.38
N PHE A 193 -7.89 29.87 -30.31
CA PHE A 193 -8.37 29.88 -31.71
C PHE A 193 -7.29 29.81 -32.82
N ALA A 194 -6.92 28.58 -33.19
CA ALA A 194 -7.01 28.02 -34.55
C ALA A 194 -6.70 26.52 -34.53
#